data_AF-A0A352XVG9-F1
#
_entry.id   AF-A0A352XVG9-F1
#
_cell.length_a   1.000
_cell.length_b   1.000
_cell.length_c   1.000
_cell.angle_alpha   90.00
_cell.angle_beta   90.00
_cell.angle_gamma   90.00
#
_symmetry.space_group_name_H-M   'P 1'
#
loop_
_entity.id
_entity.type
_entity.pdbx_description
1 polymer ?
#
loop_
_entity_poly.entity_id
_entity_poly.type
_entity_poly.pdbx_seq_one_letter_code
_entity_poly.pdbx_strand_id
1 'polypeptide(L)' 'RAIEHGGTTFSGYRDLWGEAGDNYNHVRVYQQDGKPCLRCGTLVERIVIGQRSAHFCPGCQKLTVE' A
#
# COMPACT_ATOMS: atom_id res chain seq x y z
N ARG A 1 -0.05 -4.52 13.89
CA ARG A 1 0.68 -3.37 13.31
C ARG A 1 -0.23 -2.23 12.90
N ALA A 2 -1.08 -2.30 11.87
CA ALA A 2 -1.84 -1.10 11.45
C ALA A 2 -2.70 -0.44 12.56
N ILE A 3 -3.33 -1.22 13.44
CA ILE A 3 -4.07 -0.70 14.61
C ILE A 3 -3.13 -0.01 15.61
N GLU A 4 -1.92 -0.54 15.83
CA GLU A 4 -0.90 0.05 16.70
C GLU A 4 -0.42 1.42 16.19
N HIS A 5 -0.52 1.67 14.88
CA HIS A 5 -0.18 2.94 14.24
C HIS A 5 -1.38 3.88 14.05
N GLY A 6 -2.53 3.61 14.66
CA GLY A 6 -3.73 4.45 14.52
C GLY A 6 -4.39 4.39 13.14
N GLY A 7 -4.13 3.34 12.35
CA GLY A 7 -4.61 3.23 10.98
C GLY A 7 -3.82 4.08 9.99
N THR A 8 -4.38 4.31 8.81
CA THR A 8 -3.70 5.03 7.72
C THR A 8 -4.41 6.33 7.40
N THR A 9 -3.73 7.46 7.59
CA THR A 9 -4.20 8.76 7.10
C THR A 9 -3.46 9.15 5.83
N PHE A 10 -4.20 9.29 4.73
CA PHE A 10 -3.67 9.81 3.45
C PHE A 10 -4.05 11.27 3.22
N SER A 11 -5.27 11.63 3.60
CA SER A 11 -5.83 12.97 3.40
C SER A 11 -6.50 13.44 4.69
N GLY A 12 -7.78 13.09 4.87
CA GLY A 12 -8.63 13.65 5.93
C GLY A 12 -9.02 12.67 7.04
N TYR A 13 -8.68 11.38 6.95
CA TYR A 13 -9.04 10.44 8.02
C TYR A 13 -8.40 10.87 9.35
N ARG A 14 -9.21 10.88 10.41
CA ARG A 14 -8.82 11.16 11.79
C ARG A 14 -9.59 10.22 12.71
N ASP A 15 -9.00 9.91 13.86
CA ASP A 15 -9.68 9.16 14.91
C ASP A 15 -10.63 10.04 15.74
N LEU A 16 -11.19 9.49 16.82
CA LEU A 16 -12.13 10.19 17.72
C LEU A 16 -11.49 11.38 18.44
N TRP A 17 -10.17 11.43 18.54
CA TRP A 17 -9.41 12.49 19.19
C TRP A 17 -8.88 13.52 18.18
N GLY A 18 -9.12 13.31 16.89
CA GLY A 18 -8.64 14.19 15.82
C GLY A 18 -7.23 13.88 15.35
N GLU A 19 -6.66 12.74 15.75
CA GLU A 19 -5.29 12.34 15.42
C GLU A 19 -5.22 11.60 14.09
N ALA A 20 -4.11 11.76 13.38
CA ALA A 20 -3.83 11.06 12.13
C ALA A 20 -3.14 9.71 12.39
N GLY A 21 -3.50 8.69 11.61
CA GLY A 21 -2.83 7.39 11.63
C GLY A 21 -1.53 7.39 10.81
N ASP A 22 -0.49 6.77 11.35
CA ASP A 22 0.87 6.75 10.79
C ASP A 22 1.17 5.48 9.94
N ASN A 23 0.20 4.57 9.79
CA ASN A 23 0.44 3.32 9.08
C ASN A 23 0.83 3.50 7.60
N TYR A 24 0.66 4.71 7.04
CA TYR A 24 1.11 5.01 5.69
C TYR A 24 2.62 4.78 5.52
N ASN A 25 3.41 5.14 6.52
CA ASN A 25 4.86 4.96 6.50
C ASN A 25 5.30 3.48 6.58
N HIS A 26 4.36 2.57 6.81
CA HIS A 26 4.58 1.15 6.97
C HIS A 26 4.01 0.30 5.82
N VAL A 27 3.40 0.92 4.81
CA VAL A 27 2.89 0.20 3.64
C VAL A 27 4.03 -0.35 2.79
N ARG A 28 3.84 -1.55 2.22
CA ARG A 28 4.87 -2.19 1.38
C ARG A 28 4.74 -1.87 -0.10
N VAL A 29 3.52 -1.64 -0.59
CA VAL A 29 3.23 -1.52 -2.04
C VAL A 29 2.22 -0.42 -2.36
N TYR A 30 1.25 -0.14 -1.48
CA TYR A 30 0.17 0.80 -1.75
C TYR A 30 0.71 2.22 -1.97
N GLN A 31 0.39 2.82 -3.13
CA GLN A 31 0.95 4.11 -3.59
C GLN A 31 2.48 4.18 -3.56
N GLN A 32 3.15 3.05 -3.77
CA GLN A 32 4.60 2.98 -3.97
C GLN A 32 4.94 2.58 -5.42
N ASP A 33 4.01 2.75 -6.36
CA ASP A 33 4.26 2.44 -7.77
C ASP A 33 5.50 3.18 -8.31
N GLY A 34 6.30 2.47 -9.08
CA GLY A 34 7.59 2.96 -9.56
C GLY A 34 8.72 2.97 -8.53
N LYS A 35 8.46 2.61 -7.26
CA LYS A 35 9.51 2.45 -6.24
C LYS A 35 9.96 1.00 -6.10
N PRO A 36 11.23 0.75 -5.70
CA PRO A 36 11.72 -0.61 -5.45
C PRO A 36 10.95 -1.31 -4.33
N CYS A 37 10.57 -2.56 -4.57
CA CYS A 37 9.96 -3.41 -3.56
C CYS A 37 10.92 -3.62 -2.38
N LEU A 38 10.42 -3.41 -1.16
CA LEU A 38 11.19 -3.59 0.09
C LEU A 38 11.72 -5.02 0.31
N ARG A 39 11.25 -6.00 -0.46
CA ARG A 39 11.67 -7.41 -0.37
C ARG A 39 12.66 -7.83 -1.45
N CYS A 40 12.44 -7.44 -2.71
CA CYS A 40 13.21 -7.96 -3.84
C CYS A 40 13.77 -6.90 -4.79
N GLY A 41 13.53 -5.60 -4.52
CA GLY A 41 14.03 -4.50 -5.35
C GLY A 41 13.29 -4.28 -6.69
N THR A 42 12.51 -5.25 -7.17
CA THR A 42 11.65 -5.06 -8.36
C THR A 42 10.69 -3.90 -8.15
N LEU A 43 10.50 -3.08 -9.18
CA LEU A 43 9.58 -1.94 -9.10
C LEU A 43 8.16 -2.41 -8.81
N VAL A 44 7.50 -1.73 -7.87
CA VAL A 44 6.08 -1.94 -7.58
C VAL A 44 5.25 -1.41 -8.74
N GLU A 45 4.22 -2.18 -9.11
CA GLU A 45 3.30 -1.84 -10.20
C GLU A 45 1.91 -1.51 -9.67
N ARG A 46 1.15 -0.78 -10.50
CA ARG A 46 -0.26 -0.45 -10.26
C ARG A 46 -1.09 -0.88 -11.46
N ILE A 47 -2.14 -1.66 -11.21
CA ILE A 47 -3.16 -2.02 -12.19
C ILE A 47 -4.54 -1.58 -11.71
N VAL A 48 -5.54 -1.67 -12.58
CA VAL A 48 -6.95 -1.45 -12.23
C VAL A 48 -7.71 -2.77 -12.42
N ILE A 49 -8.36 -3.23 -11.35
CA ILE A 49 -9.20 -4.45 -11.36
C ILE A 49 -10.60 -4.03 -10.93
N GLY A 50 -11.60 -4.19 -11.81
CA GLY A 50 -12.99 -3.86 -11.49
C GLY A 50 -13.17 -2.44 -10.94
N GLN A 51 -12.59 -1.44 -11.60
CA GLN A 51 -12.62 -0.02 -11.20
C GLN A 51 -11.88 0.32 -9.90
N ARG A 52 -11.08 -0.60 -9.32
CA ARG A 52 -10.24 -0.34 -8.13
C ARG A 52 -8.76 -0.44 -8.49
N SER A 53 -7.95 0.48 -7.95
CA SER A 53 -6.51 0.37 -8.05
C SER A 53 -6.00 -0.79 -7.19
N ALA A 54 -5.10 -1.59 -7.75
CA ALA A 54 -4.35 -2.62 -7.05
C ALA A 54 -2.86 -2.34 -7.23
N HIS A 55 -2.12 -2.29 -6.13
CA HIS A 55 -0.67 -2.12 -6.12
C HIS A 55 -0.02 -3.41 -5.65
N PHE A 56 1.00 -3.89 -6.36
CA PHE A 56 1.66 -5.16 -6.06
C PHE A 56 3.09 -5.19 -6.59
N CYS A 57 3.90 -6.13 -6.09
CA CYS A 57 5.23 -6.37 -6.64
C CYS A 57 5.18 -7.58 -7.59
N PRO A 58 5.46 -7.43 -8.90
CA PRO A 58 5.39 -8.54 -9.86
C PRO A 58 6.45 -9.62 -9.61
N GLY A 59 7.59 -9.25 -9.00
CA GLY A 59 8.64 -10.21 -8.63
C GLY A 59 8.28 -11.07 -7.41
N CYS A 60 7.50 -10.54 -6.47
CA CYS A 60 7.09 -11.24 -5.25
C CYS A 60 5.70 -11.88 -5.33
N GLN A 61 4.80 -11.30 -6.13
CA GLN A 61 3.41 -11.71 -6.26
C GLN A 61 3.17 -12.03 -7.73
N LYS A 62 3.43 -13.29 -8.10
CA LYS A 62 3.22 -13.75 -9.48
C LYS A 62 1.72 -13.71 -9.79
N LEU A 63 1.38 -13.04 -10.89
CA LEU A 63 0.05 -13.14 -11.47
C LEU A 63 -0.05 -14.50 -12.16
N THR A 64 -0.77 -15.43 -11.56
CA THR A 64 -1.20 -16.64 -12.25
C THR A 64 -2.39 -16.26 -13.12
N VAL A 65 -2.18 -16.27 -14.43
CA VAL A 65 -3.26 -16.21 -15.41
C VAL A 65 -3.53 -17.65 -15.79
N GLU A 66 -4.74 -18.14 -15.48
CA GLU A 66 -5.28 -19.35 -16.10
C GLU A 66 -5.83 -19.02 -17.48
#